data_AF-A0A949TX15-F1
#
_entry.id   AF-A0A949TX15-F1
#
_cell.length_a   1.000
_cell.length_b   1.000
_cell.length_c   1.000
_cell.angle_alpha   90.00
_cell.angle_beta   90.00
_cell.angle_gamma   90.00
#
_symmetry.space_group_name_H-M   'P 1'
#
loop_
_entity.id
_entity.type
_entity.pdbx_description
1 polymer ?
#
loop_
_entity_poly.entity_id
_entity_poly.type
_entity_poly.pdbx_seq_one_letter_code
_entity_poly.pdbx_strand_id
1 'polypeptide(L)'
;MKRALFFVSAAFGATAALAQAPNAQMCAGCHGAQGEGNAQAGGPRIAGQPQRYLERQLEAYAQGKRQSAAMAPIAKSLPENERSALAAHFANLNPAHKPQSASAGSSTAASTRARALATHGDEAQRVQACQNCHGPDGAGLGEVNPYLAGLDAKYLQNALSEWKRGARDTDPSGQMQRIGKSLSDSDVQALASYYASLPAPLRAAADAKPPAQAATPTHPEAGSKRRQGAGVGGTEPATSGGSQGPGGGQGAGPGEGASPGR
;
A
#
# COMPACT_ATOMS: atom_id res chain seq x y z
N MET A 1 -9.17 18.27 65.38
CA MET A 1 -9.72 17.66 64.15
C MET A 1 -9.14 18.37 62.94
N LYS A 2 -8.63 17.64 61.93
CA LYS A 2 -8.51 18.03 60.51
C LYS A 2 -7.73 16.92 59.78
N ARG A 3 -8.42 16.07 59.02
CA ARG A 3 -7.80 15.09 58.10
C ARG A 3 -7.61 15.78 56.75
N ALA A 4 -6.38 15.87 56.27
CA ALA A 4 -6.10 16.29 54.90
C ALA A 4 -6.33 15.11 53.95
N LEU A 5 -7.26 15.26 53.01
CA LEU A 5 -7.49 14.30 51.92
C LEU A 5 -6.55 14.66 50.77
N PHE A 6 -5.55 13.81 50.51
CA PHE A 6 -4.74 13.90 49.30
C PHE A 6 -5.51 13.28 48.13
N PHE A 7 -5.91 14.09 47.16
CA PHE A 7 -6.37 13.60 45.86
C PHE A 7 -5.17 13.30 44.98
N VAL A 8 -4.96 12.02 44.66
CA VAL A 8 -4.01 11.60 43.61
C VAL A 8 -4.77 11.61 42.29
N SER A 9 -4.59 12.67 41.50
CA SER A 9 -5.05 12.69 40.11
C SER A 9 -4.14 11.80 39.25
N ALA A 10 -4.61 10.59 38.95
CA ALA A 10 -3.99 9.74 37.94
C ALA A 10 -4.27 10.32 36.54
N ALA A 11 -3.28 10.99 35.95
CA ALA A 11 -3.34 11.38 34.55
C ALA A 11 -3.20 10.12 33.68
N PHE A 12 -4.32 9.66 33.11
CA PHE A 12 -4.30 8.69 32.02
C PHE A 12 -3.71 9.37 30.78
N GLY A 13 -2.39 9.39 30.67
CA GLY A 13 -1.70 9.72 29.43
C GLY A 13 -2.15 8.73 28.36
N ALA A 14 -2.75 9.23 27.29
CA ALA A 14 -3.12 8.42 26.14
C ALA A 14 -1.85 7.90 25.47
N THR A 15 -1.39 6.72 25.88
CA THR A 15 -0.44 5.95 25.10
C THR A 15 -1.09 5.67 23.75
N ALA A 16 -0.47 6.17 22.68
CA ALA A 16 -0.88 5.77 21.34
C ALA A 16 -0.75 4.25 21.26
N ALA A 17 -1.89 3.56 21.19
CA ALA A 17 -1.89 2.12 21.10
C ALA A 17 -1.15 1.72 19.82
N LEU A 18 0.05 1.15 19.98
CA LEU A 18 0.67 0.34 18.94
C LEU A 18 -0.41 -0.60 18.45
N ALA A 19 -0.79 -0.53 17.16
CA ALA A 19 -1.91 -1.28 16.63
C ALA A 19 -1.75 -2.76 17.01
N GLN A 20 -2.51 -3.20 18.03
CA GLN A 20 -2.37 -4.55 18.54
C GLN A 20 -2.83 -5.48 17.42
N ALA A 21 -1.88 -6.26 16.91
CA ALA A 21 -2.12 -7.36 16.00
C ALA A 21 -2.07 -8.66 16.82
N PRO A 22 -3.14 -9.01 17.57
CA PRO A 22 -3.10 -10.07 18.59
C PRO A 22 -2.68 -11.44 18.03
N ASN A 23 -2.83 -11.65 16.72
CA ASN A 23 -2.51 -12.90 16.04
C ASN A 23 -1.28 -12.81 15.11
N ALA A 24 -0.47 -11.75 15.18
CA ALA A 24 0.76 -11.64 14.37
C ALA A 24 1.71 -12.83 14.57
N GLN A 25 1.74 -13.39 15.80
CA GLN A 25 2.53 -14.59 16.13
C GLN A 25 2.08 -15.83 15.35
N MET A 26 0.80 -15.93 14.95
CA MET A 26 0.32 -17.07 14.14
C MET A 26 0.92 -17.05 12.72
N CYS A 27 1.24 -15.86 12.19
CA CYS A 27 1.86 -15.72 10.87
C CYS A 27 3.33 -16.20 10.88
N ALA A 28 4.01 -16.17 12.03
CA ALA A 28 5.44 -16.41 12.15
C ALA A 28 5.90 -17.79 11.65
N GLY A 29 5.07 -18.83 11.83
CA GLY A 29 5.39 -20.19 11.39
C GLY A 29 5.65 -20.31 9.88
N CYS A 30 4.96 -19.50 9.07
CA CYS A 30 5.13 -19.48 7.62
C CYS A 30 5.88 -18.26 7.10
N HIS A 31 5.81 -17.11 7.77
CA HIS A 31 6.40 -15.84 7.29
C HIS A 31 7.66 -15.40 8.04
N GLY A 32 8.14 -16.15 9.03
CA GLY A 32 9.24 -15.75 9.89
C GLY A 32 8.80 -14.84 11.04
N ALA A 33 9.57 -14.81 12.13
CA ALA A 33 9.17 -14.18 13.40
C ALA A 33 9.00 -12.66 13.31
N GLN A 34 9.65 -12.04 12.34
CA GLN A 34 9.61 -10.61 12.03
C GLN A 34 9.01 -10.36 10.63
N GLY A 35 8.36 -11.36 10.01
CA GLY A 35 7.84 -11.29 8.65
C GLY A 35 8.92 -11.34 7.56
N GLU A 36 10.14 -11.78 7.90
CA GLU A 36 11.34 -11.81 7.05
C GLU A 36 11.26 -12.79 5.86
N GLY A 37 10.31 -13.72 5.89
CA GLY A 37 10.07 -14.78 4.91
C GLY A 37 10.67 -16.13 5.33
N ASN A 38 9.98 -17.22 5.00
CA ASN A 38 10.46 -18.60 5.21
C ASN A 38 10.17 -19.41 3.93
N ALA A 39 11.20 -19.58 3.10
CA ALA A 39 11.13 -20.25 1.81
C ALA A 39 10.76 -21.74 1.94
N GLN A 40 11.19 -22.40 3.04
CA GLN A 40 10.90 -23.79 3.35
C GLN A 40 9.42 -24.00 3.67
N ALA A 41 8.80 -23.06 4.39
CA ALA A 41 7.34 -23.02 4.61
C ALA A 41 6.55 -22.43 3.42
N GLY A 42 7.24 -21.89 2.41
CA GLY A 42 6.63 -21.24 1.24
C GLY A 42 5.99 -19.88 1.51
N GLY A 43 6.18 -19.30 2.70
CA GLY A 43 5.64 -17.98 3.03
C GLY A 43 6.61 -16.86 2.64
N PRO A 44 6.21 -15.93 1.77
CA PRO A 44 7.07 -14.81 1.37
C PRO A 44 7.38 -13.87 2.52
N ARG A 45 8.42 -13.05 2.34
CA ARG A 45 8.63 -11.85 3.16
C ARG A 45 7.42 -10.93 3.04
N ILE A 46 6.88 -10.52 4.19
CA ILE A 46 5.77 -9.56 4.33
C ILE A 46 6.20 -8.30 5.08
N ALA A 47 7.33 -8.37 5.80
CA ALA A 47 7.91 -7.23 6.50
C ALA A 47 8.20 -6.07 5.55
N GLY A 48 7.78 -4.86 5.93
CA GLY A 48 8.05 -3.62 5.22
C GLY A 48 7.27 -3.44 3.91
N GLN A 49 6.38 -4.37 3.53
CA GLN A 49 5.50 -4.16 2.38
C GLN A 49 4.53 -3.00 2.67
N PRO A 50 4.03 -2.27 1.66
CA PRO A 50 3.04 -1.23 1.88
C PRO A 50 1.79 -1.80 2.59
N GLN A 51 1.35 -1.17 3.68
CA GLN A 51 0.20 -1.62 4.48
C GLN A 51 -1.02 -1.89 3.58
N ARG A 52 -1.38 -0.93 2.73
CA ARG A 52 -2.53 -1.05 1.82
C ARG A 52 -2.38 -2.20 0.84
N TYR A 53 -1.17 -2.54 0.40
CA TYR A 53 -0.94 -3.74 -0.41
C TYR A 53 -1.23 -5.00 0.40
N LEU A 54 -0.69 -5.13 1.62
CA LEU A 54 -0.94 -6.27 2.51
C LEU A 54 -2.43 -6.43 2.83
N GLU A 55 -3.13 -5.34 3.16
CA GLU A 55 -4.59 -5.29 3.36
C GLU A 55 -5.34 -5.89 2.17
N ARG A 56 -5.05 -5.40 0.95
CA ARG A 56 -5.67 -5.93 -0.29
C ARG A 56 -5.31 -7.38 -0.57
N GLN A 57 -4.13 -7.86 -0.17
CA GLN A 57 -3.77 -9.27 -0.34
C GLN A 57 -4.55 -10.19 0.61
N LEU A 58 -4.66 -9.81 1.89
CA LEU A 58 -5.47 -10.54 2.86
C LEU A 58 -6.95 -10.54 2.46
N GLU A 59 -7.47 -9.39 2.01
CA GLU A 59 -8.84 -9.28 1.49
C GLU A 59 -9.06 -10.18 0.26
N ALA A 60 -8.13 -10.17 -0.70
CA ALA A 60 -8.24 -10.99 -1.89
C ALA A 60 -8.20 -12.50 -1.59
N TYR A 61 -7.43 -12.94 -0.59
CA TYR A 61 -7.46 -14.32 -0.11
C TYR A 61 -8.80 -14.66 0.55
N ALA A 62 -9.34 -13.79 1.40
CA ALA A 62 -10.64 -13.98 2.06
C ALA A 62 -11.81 -14.06 1.06
N GLN A 63 -11.75 -13.24 0.00
CA GLN A 63 -12.75 -13.19 -1.08
C GLN A 63 -12.53 -14.22 -2.20
N GLY A 64 -11.45 -15.01 -2.18
CA GLY A 64 -11.12 -15.94 -3.27
C GLY A 64 -10.65 -15.29 -4.58
N LYS A 65 -10.38 -13.97 -4.58
CA LYS A 65 -9.74 -13.27 -5.71
C LYS A 65 -8.25 -13.58 -5.86
N ARG A 66 -7.63 -14.14 -4.82
CA ARG A 66 -6.30 -14.74 -4.88
C ARG A 66 -6.35 -16.14 -4.28
N GLN A 67 -5.78 -17.11 -4.98
CA GLN A 67 -5.83 -18.51 -4.60
C GLN A 67 -4.59 -18.91 -3.77
N SER A 68 -4.78 -19.59 -2.64
CA SER A 68 -3.73 -20.28 -1.89
C SER A 68 -4.34 -21.26 -0.91
N ALA A 69 -3.95 -22.53 -0.97
CA ALA A 69 -4.41 -23.57 -0.05
C ALA A 69 -4.01 -23.27 1.41
N ALA A 70 -2.90 -22.57 1.64
CA ALA A 70 -2.44 -22.18 2.96
C ALA A 70 -3.07 -20.86 3.44
N MET A 71 -3.05 -19.80 2.63
CA MET A 71 -3.44 -18.46 3.07
C MET A 71 -4.93 -18.15 2.95
N ALA A 72 -5.69 -18.79 2.06
CA ALA A 72 -7.12 -18.50 1.91
C ALA A 72 -7.95 -18.89 3.15
N PRO A 73 -7.76 -20.06 3.80
CA PRO A 73 -8.46 -20.39 5.04
C PRO A 73 -8.15 -19.40 6.18
N ILE A 74 -6.87 -19.05 6.36
CA ILE A 74 -6.41 -18.09 7.37
C ILE A 74 -7.07 -16.72 7.14
N ALA A 75 -6.96 -16.18 5.93
CA ALA A 75 -7.52 -14.88 5.58
C ALA A 75 -9.05 -14.82 5.76
N LYS A 76 -9.75 -15.93 5.50
CA LYS A 76 -11.20 -16.05 5.67
C LYS A 76 -11.64 -16.14 7.14
N SER A 77 -10.79 -16.65 8.04
CA SER A 77 -11.07 -16.66 9.49
C SER A 77 -10.81 -15.34 10.20
N LEU A 78 -9.99 -14.45 9.61
CA LEU A 78 -9.68 -13.13 10.17
C LEU A 78 -10.82 -12.14 9.88
N PRO A 79 -11.33 -11.36 10.85
CA PRO A 79 -12.22 -10.25 10.56
C PRO A 79 -11.46 -9.06 9.93
N GLU A 80 -12.18 -8.14 9.28
CA GLU A 80 -11.58 -7.05 8.47
C GLU A 80 -10.65 -6.13 9.28
N ASN A 81 -11.07 -5.74 10.48
CA ASN A 81 -10.27 -4.93 11.39
C ASN A 81 -8.94 -5.62 11.76
N GLU A 82 -8.94 -6.94 11.85
CA GLU A 82 -7.73 -7.71 12.14
C GLU A 82 -6.83 -7.87 10.90
N ARG A 83 -7.42 -8.05 9.71
CA ARG A 83 -6.66 -7.99 8.44
C ARG A 83 -5.91 -6.66 8.31
N SER A 84 -6.55 -5.54 8.68
CA SER A 84 -5.90 -4.22 8.71
C SER A 84 -4.84 -4.09 9.82
N ALA A 85 -5.11 -4.56 11.03
CA ALA A 85 -4.13 -4.53 12.13
C ALA A 85 -2.86 -5.35 11.81
N LEU A 86 -3.01 -6.55 11.25
CA LEU A 86 -1.88 -7.39 10.81
C LEU A 86 -1.08 -6.73 9.68
N ALA A 87 -1.76 -6.17 8.69
CA ALA A 87 -1.11 -5.44 7.60
C ALA A 87 -0.34 -4.21 8.09
N ALA A 88 -0.92 -3.43 9.03
CA ALA A 88 -0.24 -2.30 9.67
C ALA A 88 0.97 -2.76 10.50
N HIS A 89 0.87 -3.88 11.21
CA HIS A 89 1.98 -4.46 11.96
C HIS A 89 3.16 -4.83 11.05
N PHE A 90 2.94 -5.71 10.06
CA PHE A 90 4.02 -6.18 9.18
C PHE A 90 4.61 -5.07 8.29
N ALA A 91 3.82 -4.08 7.88
CA ALA A 91 4.31 -2.92 7.11
C ALA A 91 5.32 -2.05 7.87
N ASN A 92 5.34 -2.12 9.21
CA ASN A 92 6.25 -1.40 10.08
C ASN A 92 7.46 -2.24 10.54
N LEU A 93 7.52 -3.54 10.23
CA LEU A 93 8.69 -4.37 10.49
C LEU A 93 9.74 -4.19 9.39
N ASN A 94 11.00 -4.07 9.77
CA ASN A 94 12.13 -4.03 8.82
C ASN A 94 13.32 -4.87 9.31
N PRO A 95 13.19 -6.21 9.35
CA PRO A 95 14.30 -7.09 9.69
C PRO A 95 15.33 -7.13 8.57
N ALA A 96 16.60 -7.30 8.93
CA ALA A 96 17.69 -7.47 7.97
C ALA A 96 17.38 -8.59 6.96
N HIS A 97 17.81 -8.42 5.72
CA HIS A 97 17.61 -9.41 4.66
C HIS A 97 18.95 -9.81 4.07
N LYS A 98 19.17 -11.12 3.93
CA LYS A 98 20.27 -11.68 3.16
C LYS A 98 19.74 -12.05 1.76
N PRO A 99 20.20 -11.39 0.68
CA PRO A 99 19.75 -11.69 -0.67
C PRO A 99 19.95 -13.16 -1.03
N GLN A 100 19.09 -13.69 -1.89
CA GLN A 100 19.25 -15.05 -2.40
C GLN A 100 20.45 -15.08 -3.36
N SER A 101 21.37 -16.02 -3.17
CA SER A 101 22.42 -16.27 -4.16
C SER A 101 21.78 -16.62 -5.50
N ALA A 102 22.37 -16.13 -6.60
CA ALA A 102 21.91 -16.47 -7.94
C ALA A 102 21.80 -18.00 -8.11
N SER A 103 20.67 -18.46 -8.67
CA SER A 103 20.45 -19.89 -8.92
C SER A 103 21.56 -20.45 -9.82
N ALA A 104 22.06 -21.65 -9.48
CA ALA A 104 23.15 -22.30 -10.22
C ALA A 104 22.84 -22.60 -11.70
N GLY A 105 21.58 -22.48 -12.12
CA GLY A 105 21.14 -22.57 -13.53
C GLY A 105 20.90 -21.22 -14.23
N SER A 106 21.12 -20.06 -13.57
CA SER A 106 20.89 -18.75 -14.19
C SER A 106 22.05 -18.37 -15.12
N SER A 107 21.79 -18.34 -16.42
CA SER A 107 22.79 -17.91 -17.41
C SER A 107 22.97 -16.39 -17.43
N THR A 108 24.13 -15.92 -17.90
CA THR A 108 24.38 -14.49 -18.15
C THR A 108 23.31 -13.88 -19.05
N ALA A 109 22.85 -14.61 -20.07
CA ALA A 109 21.78 -14.17 -20.97
C ALA A 109 20.44 -13.97 -20.23
N ALA A 110 20.07 -14.90 -19.34
CA ALA A 110 18.87 -14.77 -18.51
C ALA A 110 18.96 -13.56 -17.57
N SER A 111 20.11 -13.36 -16.92
CA SER A 111 20.36 -12.21 -16.03
C SER A 111 20.30 -10.87 -16.77
N THR A 112 20.87 -10.78 -17.99
CA THR A 112 20.78 -9.60 -18.86
C THR A 112 19.34 -9.34 -19.30
N ARG A 113 18.62 -10.38 -19.70
CA ARG A 113 17.20 -10.30 -20.11
C ARG A 113 16.30 -9.83 -18.97
N ALA A 114 16.47 -10.37 -17.76
CA ALA A 114 15.72 -9.95 -16.58
C ALA A 114 15.96 -8.47 -16.24
N ARG A 115 17.23 -8.02 -16.30
CA ARG A 115 17.58 -6.61 -16.09
C ARG A 115 16.93 -5.70 -17.14
N ALA A 116 16.98 -6.07 -18.41
CA ALA A 116 16.35 -5.30 -19.49
C ALA A 116 14.83 -5.17 -19.29
N LEU A 117 14.13 -6.25 -18.93
CA LEU A 117 12.71 -6.21 -18.58
C LEU A 117 12.42 -5.35 -17.35
N ALA A 118 13.28 -5.42 -16.32
CA ALA A 118 13.12 -4.64 -15.11
C ALA A 118 13.26 -3.12 -15.35
N THR A 119 14.25 -2.71 -16.15
CA THR A 119 14.64 -1.28 -16.31
C THR A 119 14.09 -0.61 -17.58
N HIS A 120 13.83 -1.36 -18.65
CA HIS A 120 13.39 -0.83 -19.95
C HIS A 120 12.11 -1.50 -20.47
N GLY A 121 11.82 -2.73 -20.04
CA GLY A 121 10.71 -3.51 -20.57
C GLY A 121 11.04 -4.15 -21.92
N ASP A 122 10.01 -4.38 -22.72
CA ASP A 122 10.08 -4.97 -24.06
C ASP A 122 8.84 -4.52 -24.86
N GLU A 123 9.01 -3.53 -25.73
CA GLU A 123 7.90 -2.99 -26.53
C GLU A 123 7.30 -4.01 -27.50
N ALA A 124 8.12 -4.90 -28.07
CA ALA A 124 7.68 -5.94 -29.00
C ALA A 124 6.77 -6.97 -28.30
N GLN A 125 7.07 -7.32 -27.06
CA GLN A 125 6.22 -8.16 -26.21
C GLN A 125 5.12 -7.38 -25.46
N ARG A 126 5.08 -6.05 -25.61
CA ARG A 126 4.21 -5.13 -24.87
C ARG A 126 4.36 -5.21 -23.34
N VAL A 127 5.58 -5.48 -22.87
CA VAL A 127 5.94 -5.49 -21.44
C VAL A 127 6.50 -4.11 -21.08
N GLN A 128 5.85 -3.41 -20.16
CA GLN A 128 6.37 -2.15 -19.61
C GLN A 128 7.53 -2.43 -18.64
N ALA A 129 8.48 -1.50 -18.53
CA ALA A 129 9.57 -1.60 -17.55
C ALA A 129 9.00 -1.77 -16.12
N CYS A 130 9.39 -2.85 -15.44
CA CYS A 130 8.81 -3.19 -14.13
C CYS A 130 9.02 -2.08 -13.10
N GLN A 131 10.15 -1.37 -13.16
CA GLN A 131 10.48 -0.25 -12.26
C GLN A 131 9.51 0.95 -12.37
N ASN A 132 8.79 1.11 -13.48
CA ASN A 132 7.84 2.21 -13.67
C ASN A 132 6.67 2.14 -12.67
N CYS A 133 6.37 0.95 -12.16
CA CYS A 133 5.37 0.75 -11.10
C CYS A 133 6.01 0.25 -9.80
N HIS A 134 6.99 -0.66 -9.86
CA HIS A 134 7.62 -1.25 -8.68
C HIS A 134 8.83 -0.47 -8.13
N GLY A 135 9.09 0.73 -8.65
CA GLY A 135 10.21 1.59 -8.23
C GLY A 135 11.58 1.11 -8.71
N PRO A 136 12.62 1.96 -8.60
CA PRO A 136 14.01 1.58 -8.89
C PRO A 136 14.41 0.31 -8.13
N ASP A 137 15.11 -0.60 -8.81
CA ASP A 137 15.51 -1.92 -8.31
C ASP A 137 14.36 -2.78 -7.72
N GLY A 138 13.10 -2.42 -7.96
CA GLY A 138 11.95 -3.10 -7.35
C GLY A 138 11.76 -2.78 -5.86
N ALA A 139 12.15 -1.59 -5.39
CA ALA A 139 12.01 -1.14 -4.00
C ALA A 139 10.55 -0.88 -3.54
N GLY A 140 9.58 -0.93 -4.44
CA GLY A 140 8.17 -0.56 -4.23
C GLY A 140 7.91 0.92 -4.56
N LEU A 141 6.63 1.28 -4.74
CA LEU A 141 6.24 2.66 -5.01
C LEU A 141 4.84 2.98 -4.45
N GLY A 142 4.79 3.96 -3.54
CA GLY A 142 3.55 4.40 -2.91
C GLY A 142 2.84 3.32 -2.08
N GLU A 143 1.54 3.49 -1.87
CA GLU A 143 0.75 2.60 -0.99
C GLU A 143 0.38 1.26 -1.65
N VAL A 144 0.43 1.16 -2.99
CA VAL A 144 -0.23 0.08 -3.72
C VAL A 144 0.70 -0.83 -4.51
N ASN A 145 1.87 -0.35 -4.95
CA ASN A 145 2.80 -1.17 -5.72
C ASN A 145 3.83 -1.80 -4.77
N PRO A 146 3.83 -3.14 -4.60
CA PRO A 146 4.69 -3.81 -3.65
C PRO A 146 6.16 -3.72 -4.08
N TYR A 147 7.07 -3.82 -3.11
CA TYR A 147 8.45 -4.15 -3.46
C TYR A 147 8.53 -5.57 -4.02
N LEU A 148 9.51 -5.79 -4.90
CA LEU A 148 9.87 -7.08 -5.49
C LEU A 148 11.23 -7.56 -5.00
N ALA A 149 12.15 -6.63 -4.73
CA ALA A 149 13.51 -6.94 -4.27
C ALA A 149 13.52 -7.74 -2.96
N GLY A 150 14.35 -8.78 -2.90
CA GLY A 150 14.49 -9.66 -1.74
C GLY A 150 13.26 -10.50 -1.41
N LEU A 151 12.25 -10.57 -2.31
CA LEU A 151 11.24 -11.61 -2.26
C LEU A 151 11.83 -12.93 -2.81
N ASP A 152 11.40 -14.04 -2.22
CA ASP A 152 11.86 -15.38 -2.62
C ASP A 152 11.55 -15.68 -4.11
N ALA A 153 12.51 -16.26 -4.82
CA ALA A 153 12.39 -16.54 -6.25
C ALA A 153 11.22 -17.48 -6.58
N LYS A 154 10.97 -18.51 -5.76
CA LYS A 154 9.84 -19.43 -5.97
C LYS A 154 8.51 -18.71 -5.74
N TYR A 155 8.43 -17.83 -4.75
CA TYR A 155 7.26 -16.96 -4.57
C TYR A 155 7.04 -16.02 -5.76
N LEU A 156 8.08 -15.35 -6.25
CA LEU A 156 8.00 -14.43 -7.40
C LEU A 156 7.57 -15.16 -8.67
N GLN A 157 8.16 -16.32 -8.96
CA GLN A 157 7.77 -17.20 -10.07
C GLN A 157 6.30 -17.62 -9.97
N ASN A 158 5.85 -18.04 -8.79
CA ASN A 158 4.45 -18.41 -8.55
C ASN A 158 3.50 -17.22 -8.74
N ALA A 159 3.85 -16.04 -8.22
CA ALA A 159 3.05 -14.82 -8.32
C ALA A 159 2.91 -14.32 -9.76
N LEU A 160 3.98 -14.33 -10.55
CA LEU A 160 3.92 -14.01 -11.99
C LEU A 160 3.09 -15.05 -12.76
N SER A 161 3.25 -16.34 -12.42
CA SER A 161 2.45 -17.44 -12.99
C SER A 161 0.98 -17.36 -12.60
N GLU A 162 0.63 -16.80 -11.43
CA GLU A 162 -0.74 -16.54 -11.00
C GLU A 162 -1.40 -15.48 -11.90
N TRP A 163 -0.69 -14.38 -12.17
CA TRP A 163 -1.14 -13.34 -13.08
C TRP A 163 -1.30 -13.84 -14.52
N LYS A 164 -0.29 -14.58 -15.03
CA LYS A 164 -0.29 -15.19 -16.38
C LYS A 164 -1.54 -16.04 -16.63
N ARG A 165 -1.91 -16.90 -15.67
CA ARG A 165 -3.09 -17.80 -15.77
C ARG A 165 -4.40 -17.20 -15.23
N GLY A 166 -4.39 -15.96 -14.74
CA GLY A 166 -5.57 -15.32 -14.16
C GLY A 166 -6.04 -15.87 -12.80
N ALA A 167 -5.19 -16.61 -12.08
CA ALA A 167 -5.50 -17.15 -10.74
C ALA A 167 -5.33 -16.11 -9.60
N ARG A 168 -5.03 -14.86 -9.96
CA ARG A 168 -4.90 -13.71 -9.07
C ARG A 168 -5.53 -12.49 -9.74
N ASP A 169 -6.47 -11.89 -9.04
CA ASP A 169 -7.20 -10.69 -9.42
C ASP A 169 -7.13 -9.66 -8.28
N THR A 170 -5.95 -9.06 -8.11
CA THR A 170 -5.67 -8.08 -7.03
C THR A 170 -5.18 -6.74 -7.55
N ASP A 171 -5.45 -6.46 -8.83
CA ASP A 171 -5.03 -5.28 -9.58
C ASP A 171 -6.21 -4.79 -10.43
N PRO A 172 -6.99 -3.82 -9.93
CA PRO A 172 -8.15 -3.28 -10.65
C PRO A 172 -7.82 -2.65 -12.01
N SER A 173 -6.55 -2.31 -12.28
CA SER A 173 -6.11 -1.78 -13.59
C SER A 173 -5.84 -2.88 -14.63
N GLY A 174 -5.73 -4.13 -14.18
CA GLY A 174 -5.38 -5.30 -15.01
C GLY A 174 -3.97 -5.24 -15.61
N GLN A 175 -3.11 -4.31 -15.20
CA GLN A 175 -1.75 -4.17 -15.74
C GLN A 175 -0.93 -5.43 -15.48
N MET A 176 -0.92 -5.94 -14.24
CA MET A 176 -0.15 -7.13 -13.90
C MET A 176 -0.69 -8.39 -14.60
N GLN A 177 -1.99 -8.47 -14.86
CA GLN A 177 -2.56 -9.59 -15.62
C GLN A 177 -2.17 -9.52 -17.11
N ARG A 178 -2.13 -8.32 -17.72
CA ARG A 178 -1.65 -8.13 -19.10
C ARG A 178 -0.15 -8.45 -19.21
N ILE A 179 0.67 -7.89 -18.33
CA ILE A 179 2.12 -8.15 -18.26
C ILE A 179 2.38 -9.66 -18.08
N GLY A 180 1.72 -10.30 -17.10
CA GLY A 180 1.88 -11.73 -16.86
C GLY A 180 1.54 -12.61 -18.06
N LYS A 181 0.54 -12.23 -18.86
CA LYS A 181 0.19 -12.92 -20.12
C LYS A 181 1.27 -12.76 -21.20
N SER A 182 1.88 -11.58 -21.32
CA SER A 182 2.96 -11.28 -22.28
C SER A 182 4.28 -11.99 -21.97
N LEU A 183 4.64 -12.20 -20.70
CA LEU A 183 5.92 -12.79 -20.31
C LEU A 183 6.06 -14.26 -20.76
N SER A 184 7.21 -14.64 -21.30
CA SER A 184 7.57 -16.06 -21.49
C SER A 184 7.88 -16.73 -20.14
N ASP A 185 7.82 -18.07 -20.08
CA ASP A 185 8.15 -18.81 -18.84
C ASP A 185 9.63 -18.62 -18.44
N SER A 186 10.52 -18.48 -19.43
CA SER A 186 11.90 -18.07 -19.23
C SER A 186 12.04 -16.66 -18.64
N ASP A 187 11.22 -15.70 -19.08
CA ASP A 187 11.22 -14.34 -18.51
C ASP A 187 10.70 -14.34 -17.08
N VAL A 188 9.66 -15.12 -16.78
CA VAL A 188 9.15 -15.31 -15.42
C VAL A 188 10.23 -15.86 -14.50
N GLN A 189 10.96 -16.90 -14.92
CA GLN A 189 12.07 -17.48 -14.13
C GLN A 189 13.24 -16.50 -13.96
N ALA A 190 13.59 -15.75 -15.00
CA ALA A 190 14.69 -14.81 -15.00
C ALA A 190 14.38 -13.59 -14.10
N LEU A 191 13.20 -12.99 -14.23
CA LEU A 191 12.73 -11.90 -13.36
C LEU A 191 12.66 -12.31 -11.89
N ALA A 192 12.12 -13.51 -11.62
CA ALA A 192 12.05 -14.04 -10.26
C ALA A 192 13.45 -14.21 -9.63
N SER A 193 14.40 -14.76 -10.38
CA SER A 193 15.79 -14.93 -9.94
C SER A 193 16.51 -13.59 -9.75
N TYR A 194 16.25 -12.61 -10.63
CA TYR A 194 16.82 -11.28 -10.57
C TYR A 194 16.38 -10.53 -9.30
N TYR A 195 15.07 -10.36 -9.07
CA TYR A 195 14.57 -9.63 -7.91
C TYR A 195 14.90 -10.32 -6.57
N ALA A 196 14.96 -11.64 -6.54
CA ALA A 196 15.41 -12.41 -5.38
C ALA A 196 16.89 -12.18 -5.01
N SER A 197 17.73 -11.85 -5.98
CA SER A 197 19.15 -11.54 -5.78
C SER A 197 19.42 -10.10 -5.29
N LEU A 198 18.40 -9.25 -5.30
CA LEU A 198 18.49 -7.87 -4.81
C LEU A 198 18.23 -7.81 -3.30
N PRO A 199 18.82 -6.85 -2.57
CA PRO A 199 18.48 -6.63 -1.17
C PRO A 199 17.03 -6.15 -1.04
N ALA A 200 16.28 -6.74 -0.10
CA ALA A 200 14.98 -6.19 0.28
C ALA A 200 15.14 -4.73 0.73
N PRO A 201 14.21 -3.82 0.36
CA PRO A 201 14.33 -2.42 0.72
C PRO A 201 14.25 -2.27 2.24
N LEU A 202 15.36 -1.84 2.84
CA LEU A 202 15.36 -1.45 4.24
C LEU A 202 14.64 -0.11 4.35
N ARG A 203 13.34 -0.13 4.67
CA ARG A 203 12.61 1.10 5.02
C ARG A 203 13.29 1.76 6.21
N ALA A 204 13.90 2.92 5.99
CA ALA A 204 14.17 3.84 7.07
C ALA A 204 12.82 4.17 7.75
N ALA A 205 12.81 4.30 9.08
CA ALA A 205 11.57 4.49 9.84
C ALA A 205 10.80 5.81 9.54
N ALA A 206 11.30 6.63 8.61
CA ALA A 206 10.78 7.94 8.25
C ALA A 206 9.53 7.90 7.33
N ASP A 207 9.35 6.85 6.51
CA ASP A 207 8.21 6.75 5.58
C ASP A 207 6.94 6.15 6.21
N ALA A 208 6.97 5.82 7.50
CA ALA A 208 5.79 5.43 8.25
C ALA A 208 4.98 6.69 8.58
N LYS A 209 4.00 7.01 7.72
CA LYS A 209 3.00 8.06 8.00
C LYS A 209 2.43 7.82 9.41
N PRO A 210 2.57 8.75 10.36
CA PRO A 210 1.98 8.61 11.69
C PRO A 210 0.47 8.33 11.56
N PRO A 211 -0.12 7.52 12.46
CA PRO A 211 -1.56 7.29 12.44
C PRO A 211 -2.28 8.63 12.44
N ALA A 212 -3.22 8.79 11.49
CA ALA A 212 -3.90 10.07 11.29
C ALA A 212 -4.56 10.49 12.61
N GLN A 213 -4.10 11.62 13.15
CA GLN A 213 -4.67 12.19 14.38
C GLN A 213 -6.15 12.45 14.10
N ALA A 214 -7.03 11.80 14.86
CA ALA A 214 -8.46 12.08 14.78
C ALA A 214 -8.66 13.55 15.15
N ALA A 215 -9.22 14.33 14.21
CA ALA A 215 -9.47 15.74 14.44
C ALA A 215 -10.48 15.88 15.59
N THR A 216 -10.02 16.39 16.73
CA THR A 216 -10.84 16.55 17.93
C THR A 216 -11.95 17.55 17.66
N PRO A 217 -13.25 17.20 17.83
CA PRO A 217 -14.32 18.17 17.73
C PRO A 217 -14.21 19.16 18.90
N THR A 218 -14.02 20.44 18.59
CA THR A 218 -13.98 21.52 19.56
C THR A 218 -15.38 21.84 20.06
N HIS A 219 -15.74 21.31 21.24
CA HIS A 219 -16.94 21.77 21.95
C HIS A 219 -16.70 23.18 22.54
N PRO A 220 -17.61 24.15 22.34
CA PRO A 220 -17.53 25.44 23.01
C PRO A 220 -17.92 25.29 24.49
N GLU A 221 -17.02 25.69 25.40
CA GLU A 221 -17.25 25.58 26.84
C GLU A 221 -18.18 26.69 27.36
N ALA A 222 -19.21 26.31 28.12
CA ALA A 222 -20.21 27.22 28.65
C ALA A 222 -19.74 27.90 29.95
N GLY A 223 -19.21 29.13 29.85
CA GLY A 223 -18.80 29.95 30.99
C GLY A 223 -19.98 30.48 31.83
N SER A 224 -19.96 30.22 33.15
CA SER A 224 -21.04 30.60 34.07
C SER A 224 -20.90 32.02 34.65
N LYS A 225 -21.91 32.86 34.38
CA LYS A 225 -22.45 34.00 35.16
C LYS A 225 -21.49 34.86 36.02
N ARG A 226 -21.44 36.16 35.69
CA ARG A 226 -21.53 37.24 36.70
C ARG A 226 -22.46 38.36 36.20
N ARG A 227 -23.07 39.11 37.13
CA ARG A 227 -24.20 40.04 36.91
C ARG A 227 -23.77 41.51 36.95
N GLN A 228 -24.61 42.36 36.33
CA GLN A 228 -24.82 43.81 36.58
C GLN A 228 -23.76 44.83 36.10
N GLY A 229 -24.24 45.89 35.43
CA GLY A 229 -23.50 47.09 35.06
C GLY A 229 -24.12 47.75 33.81
N ALA A 230 -24.61 48.99 33.93
CA ALA A 230 -25.24 49.73 32.83
C ALA A 230 -24.24 50.64 32.09
N GLY A 231 -24.50 50.97 30.81
CA GLY A 231 -23.71 51.92 30.02
C GLY A 231 -24.29 52.11 28.61
N VAL A 232 -24.24 53.35 28.08
CA VAL A 232 -24.96 53.82 26.87
C VAL A 232 -24.01 54.34 25.77
N GLY A 233 -24.52 54.45 24.52
CA GLY A 233 -23.84 55.02 23.33
C GLY A 233 -23.20 53.93 22.45
N GLY A 234 -23.50 53.77 21.16
CA GLY A 234 -23.41 54.75 20.04
C GLY A 234 -22.12 54.45 19.25
N THR A 235 -22.01 54.43 17.91
CA THR A 235 -22.92 54.77 16.78
C THR A 235 -22.48 54.00 15.50
N GLU A 236 -23.39 53.84 14.53
CA GLU A 236 -23.13 53.48 13.11
C GLU A 236 -22.28 54.56 12.38
N PRO A 237 -21.73 54.40 11.13
CA PRO A 237 -22.20 53.64 9.94
C PRO A 237 -21.15 52.68 9.29
N ALA A 238 -21.42 51.75 8.35
CA ALA A 238 -22.36 51.60 7.22
C ALA A 238 -21.93 52.27 5.88
N THR A 239 -21.66 51.46 4.84
CA THR A 239 -21.74 51.72 3.35
C THR A 239 -21.23 50.47 2.59
N SER A 240 -22.07 49.68 1.91
CA SER A 240 -22.36 49.66 0.44
C SER A 240 -21.22 49.20 -0.47
N GLY A 241 -21.34 48.33 -1.49
CA GLY A 241 -22.41 47.49 -2.10
C GLY A 241 -21.72 46.37 -2.94
N GLY A 242 -22.33 45.27 -3.41
CA GLY A 242 -23.39 45.18 -4.44
C GLY A 242 -22.86 45.58 -5.85
N SER A 243 -22.95 44.81 -6.95
CA SER A 243 -23.47 43.44 -7.24
C SER A 243 -23.29 43.08 -8.75
N GLN A 244 -23.18 41.78 -9.11
CA GLN A 244 -23.58 41.13 -10.41
C GLN A 244 -22.92 41.62 -11.73
N GLY A 245 -22.24 40.80 -12.57
CA GLY A 245 -22.79 39.81 -13.55
C GLY A 245 -22.76 40.39 -15.00
N PRO A 246 -23.14 39.69 -16.10
CA PRO A 246 -23.17 38.25 -16.44
C PRO A 246 -22.67 37.90 -17.90
N GLY A 247 -22.85 36.65 -18.37
CA GLY A 247 -22.91 36.24 -19.80
C GLY A 247 -21.58 35.85 -20.50
N GLY A 248 -21.51 34.98 -21.52
CA GLY A 248 -22.53 34.16 -22.21
C GLY A 248 -22.43 34.23 -23.75
N GLY A 249 -22.25 33.10 -24.46
CA GLY A 249 -22.22 33.09 -25.95
C GLY A 249 -21.95 31.73 -26.61
N GLN A 250 -22.63 31.44 -27.73
CA GLN A 250 -22.58 30.19 -28.52
C GLN A 250 -22.27 30.51 -30.00
N GLY A 251 -21.83 29.52 -30.80
CA GLY A 251 -21.63 29.64 -32.25
C GLY A 251 -21.46 28.28 -32.95
N ALA A 252 -21.92 28.15 -34.20
CA ALA A 252 -22.11 26.87 -34.92
C ALA A 252 -21.11 26.63 -36.09
N GLY A 253 -21.24 25.46 -36.76
CA GLY A 253 -20.43 25.03 -37.94
C GLY A 253 -20.79 25.76 -39.25
N PRO A 254 -20.46 25.24 -40.48
CA PRO A 254 -20.39 23.82 -40.89
C PRO A 254 -19.19 23.45 -41.84
N GLY A 255 -19.20 22.28 -42.50
CA GLY A 255 -18.32 21.97 -43.66
C GLY A 255 -18.19 20.47 -44.02
N GLU A 256 -18.29 20.13 -45.32
CA GLU A 256 -18.37 18.75 -45.86
C GLU A 256 -17.06 18.22 -46.50
N GLY A 257 -16.97 16.91 -46.77
CA GLY A 257 -15.90 16.33 -47.62
C GLY A 257 -15.96 14.81 -47.86
N ALA A 258 -15.79 14.39 -49.12
CA ALA A 258 -15.74 12.99 -49.59
C ALA A 258 -14.42 12.72 -50.37
N SER A 259 -14.07 11.54 -50.90
CA SER A 259 -14.81 10.30 -51.24
C SER A 259 -13.84 9.07 -51.26
N PRO A 260 -14.28 7.81 -51.52
CA PRO A 260 -13.49 6.60 -51.23
C PRO A 260 -12.66 6.06 -52.41
N GLY A 261 -11.81 5.04 -52.17
CA GLY A 261 -11.41 4.10 -53.23
C GLY A 261 -10.21 3.19 -53.01
N ARG A 262 -10.49 1.87 -52.96
CA ARG A 262 -9.61 0.69 -53.19
C ARG A 262 -8.58 0.30 -52.12
#